data_AF-A0A520ZII0-F1
#
_entry.id   AF-A0A520ZII0-F1
#
_cell.length_a   1.000
_cell.length_b   1.000
_cell.length_c   1.000
_cell.angle_alpha   90.00
_cell.angle_beta   90.00
_cell.angle_gamma   90.00
#
_symmetry.space_group_name_H-M   'P 1'
#
loop_
_entity.id
_entity.type
_entity.pdbx_description
1 polymer ?
#
loop_
_entity_poly.entity_id
_entity_poly.type
_entity_poly.pdbx_seq_one_letter_code
_entity_poly.pdbx_strand_id
1 'polypeptide(L)'
;MAKEKFDRSKPHCNIGTIGHVDHGKTTLTAAITKQFGEFKDYDQIDAAPEEKARGITISTAHVEYETDARHYAHVDCPGHADYVKNMITGAAQMDG
;
A
#
# COMPACT_ATOMS: atom_id res chain seq x y z
N MET A 1 -21.70 7.68 -5.47
CA MET A 1 -21.95 6.32 -5.97
C MET A 1 -21.93 5.40 -4.75
N ALA A 2 -22.93 4.55 -4.57
CA ALA A 2 -22.88 3.58 -3.47
C ALA A 2 -21.67 2.67 -3.71
N LYS A 3 -20.73 2.60 -2.75
CA LYS A 3 -19.66 1.60 -2.79
C LYS A 3 -20.32 0.24 -2.98
N GLU A 4 -19.88 -0.52 -3.97
CA GLU A 4 -20.33 -1.91 -4.14
C GLU A 4 -20.13 -2.66 -2.82
N LYS A 5 -21.08 -3.55 -2.50
CA LYS A 5 -21.03 -4.32 -1.27
C LYS A 5 -19.82 -5.25 -1.36
N PHE A 6 -18.85 -5.05 -0.46
CA PHE A 6 -17.64 -5.87 -0.39
C PHE A 6 -17.98 -7.36 -0.26
N ASP A 7 -17.47 -8.18 -1.20
CA ASP A 7 -17.60 -9.63 -1.15
C ASP A 7 -16.59 -10.23 -0.17
N ARG A 8 -17.09 -11.01 0.80
CA ARG A 8 -16.28 -11.66 1.85
C ARG A 8 -16.09 -13.17 1.60
N SER A 9 -16.20 -13.60 0.35
CA SER A 9 -16.08 -15.00 -0.04
C SER A 9 -14.67 -15.58 0.17
N LYS A 10 -13.63 -14.74 0.09
CA LYS A 10 -12.22 -15.15 0.27
C LYS A 10 -11.68 -14.80 1.66
N PRO A 11 -10.74 -15.60 2.22
CA PRO A 11 -9.99 -15.21 3.41
C PRO A 11 -9.26 -13.88 3.18
N HIS A 12 -9.38 -12.99 4.15
CA HIS A 12 -8.74 -11.67 4.13
C HIS A 12 -7.41 -11.69 4.88
N CYS A 13 -6.41 -11.00 4.36
CA CYS A 13 -5.11 -10.82 5.02
C CYS A 13 -4.61 -9.39 4.81
N ASN A 14 -4.22 -8.73 5.89
CA ASN A 14 -3.55 -7.44 5.84
C ASN A 14 -2.04 -7.66 5.74
N ILE A 15 -1.43 -7.12 4.69
CA ILE A 15 0.01 -7.20 4.45
C ILE A 15 0.56 -5.82 4.12
N GLY A 16 1.88 -5.68 3.95
CA GLY A 16 2.42 -4.40 3.53
C GLY A 16 3.90 -4.42 3.16
N THR A 17 4.35 -3.32 2.58
CA THR A 17 5.75 -3.07 2.23
C THR A 17 6.40 -2.20 3.30
N ILE A 18 7.42 -2.76 3.95
CA ILE A 18 8.28 -2.05 4.89
C ILE A 18 9.74 -2.17 4.45
N GLY A 19 10.57 -1.20 4.79
CA GLY A 19 11.97 -1.18 4.39
C GLY A 19 12.55 0.24 4.32
N HIS A 20 13.84 0.33 4.07
CA HIS A 20 14.57 1.60 4.00
C HIS A 20 14.09 2.51 2.86
N VAL A 21 14.45 3.79 2.90
CA VAL A 21 14.22 4.74 1.80
C VAL A 21 14.87 4.23 0.50
N ASP A 22 14.25 4.52 -0.64
CA ASP A 22 14.69 4.16 -1.99
C ASP A 22 14.85 2.66 -2.32
N HIS A 23 14.34 1.76 -1.46
CA HIS A 23 14.31 0.32 -1.73
C HIS A 23 13.17 -0.12 -2.67
N GLY A 24 12.45 0.82 -3.30
CA GLY A 24 11.42 0.52 -4.30
C GLY A 24 10.09 -0.03 -3.74
N LYS A 25 9.75 0.27 -2.47
CA LYS A 25 8.49 -0.16 -1.82
C LYS A 25 7.26 0.18 -2.66
N THR A 26 7.09 1.46 -2.97
CA THR A 26 5.95 1.99 -3.73
C THR A 26 5.93 1.51 -5.18
N THR A 27 7.11 1.37 -5.81
CA THR A 27 7.24 0.78 -7.15
C THR A 27 6.77 -0.67 -7.17
N LEU A 28 7.13 -1.46 -6.15
CA LEU A 28 6.68 -2.84 -6.01
C LEU A 28 5.17 -2.90 -5.78
N THR A 29 4.62 -2.03 -4.91
CA THR A 29 3.18 -1.93 -4.67
C THR A 29 2.41 -1.63 -5.97
N ALA A 30 2.87 -0.69 -6.79
CA ALA A 30 2.29 -0.41 -8.10
C ALA A 30 2.31 -1.64 -9.02
N ALA A 31 3.44 -2.35 -9.09
CA ALA A 31 3.56 -3.57 -9.89
C ALA A 31 2.61 -4.69 -9.44
N ILE A 32 2.41 -4.85 -8.13
CA ILE A 32 1.46 -5.84 -7.58
C ILE A 32 0.03 -5.49 -7.99
N THR A 33 -0.37 -4.22 -7.85
CA THR A 33 -1.73 -3.80 -8.27
C THR A 33 -1.96 -4.00 -9.76
N LYS A 34 -0.92 -3.80 -10.59
CA LYS A 34 -0.98 -4.06 -12.03
C LYS A 34 -1.29 -5.52 -12.36
N GLN A 35 -0.81 -6.45 -11.54
CA GLN A 35 -0.91 -7.89 -11.79
C GLN A 35 -2.19 -8.51 -11.19
N PHE A 36 -2.62 -8.04 -10.01
CA PHE A 36 -3.63 -8.73 -9.19
C PHE A 36 -4.84 -7.88 -8.81
N GLY A 37 -4.89 -6.60 -9.22
CA GLY A 37 -5.97 -5.70 -8.83
C GLY A 37 -6.23 -4.59 -9.83
N GLU A 38 -6.89 -3.54 -9.37
CA GLU A 38 -7.00 -2.29 -10.12
C GLU A 38 -5.63 -1.61 -10.12
N PHE A 39 -5.06 -1.43 -11.31
CA PHE A 39 -3.74 -0.82 -11.44
C PHE A 39 -3.75 0.59 -10.83
N LYS A 40 -2.84 0.80 -9.87
CA LYS A 40 -2.49 2.11 -9.34
C LYS A 40 -1.03 2.40 -9.66
N ASP A 41 -0.83 3.46 -10.43
CA ASP A 41 0.52 3.93 -10.74
C ASP A 41 1.19 4.57 -9.51
N TYR A 42 2.51 4.72 -9.56
CA TYR A 42 3.32 5.30 -8.49
C TYR A 42 2.72 6.61 -7.94
N ASP A 43 2.34 7.53 -8.84
CA ASP A 43 1.78 8.84 -8.54
C ASP A 43 0.35 8.81 -7.95
N GLN A 44 -0.31 7.66 -8.01
CA GLN A 44 -1.61 7.41 -7.40
C GLN A 44 -1.48 6.79 -6.01
N ILE A 45 -0.33 6.18 -5.70
CA ILE A 45 0.01 5.67 -4.38
C ILE A 45 0.63 6.81 -3.55
N ASP A 46 1.69 7.45 -4.06
CA ASP A 46 2.27 8.68 -3.52
C ASP A 46 1.50 9.91 -4.05
N ALA A 47 0.23 10.00 -3.68
CA ALA A 47 -0.69 10.98 -4.24
C ALA A 47 -0.53 12.39 -3.63
N ALA A 48 0.03 12.51 -2.43
CA ALA A 48 0.08 13.80 -1.74
C ALA A 48 1.04 14.77 -2.47
N PRO A 49 0.68 16.07 -2.61
CA PRO A 49 1.55 17.04 -3.27
C PRO A 49 2.96 17.12 -2.66
N GLU A 50 3.08 16.90 -1.35
CA GLU A 50 4.36 16.88 -0.65
C GLU A 50 5.19 15.65 -0.98
N GLU A 51 4.57 14.48 -1.13
CA GLU A 51 5.24 13.22 -1.51
C GLU A 51 5.81 13.34 -2.92
N LYS A 52 5.03 13.89 -3.86
CA LYS A 52 5.49 14.14 -5.24
C LYS A 52 6.63 15.14 -5.31
N ALA A 53 6.57 16.20 -4.49
CA ALA A 53 7.63 17.21 -4.45
C ALA A 53 8.94 16.69 -3.85
N ARG A 54 8.86 15.79 -2.86
CA ARG A 54 10.03 15.24 -2.16
C ARG A 54 10.53 13.92 -2.73
N GLY A 55 9.74 13.23 -3.55
CA GLY A 55 10.09 11.93 -4.11
C GLY A 55 10.17 10.80 -3.08
N ILE A 56 9.49 10.94 -1.95
CA ILE A 56 9.46 9.94 -0.87
C ILE A 56 8.04 9.77 -0.35
N THR A 57 7.69 8.54 0.00
CA THR A 57 6.46 8.22 0.72
C THR A 57 6.51 8.84 2.12
N ILE A 58 5.46 9.57 2.50
CA ILE A 58 5.33 10.25 3.80
C ILE A 58 4.22 9.59 4.60
N SER A 59 3.08 9.37 3.97
CA SER A 59 1.88 8.77 4.53
C SER A 59 1.76 7.30 4.12
N THR A 60 1.06 6.52 4.92
CA THR A 60 0.78 5.12 4.55
C THR A 60 -0.31 5.09 3.50
N ALA A 61 -0.10 4.38 2.40
CA ALA A 61 -1.11 4.19 1.36
C ALA A 61 -1.76 2.80 1.47
N HIS A 62 -3.06 2.72 1.19
CA HIS A 62 -3.79 1.46 1.17
C HIS A 62 -4.19 1.09 -0.26
N VAL A 63 -3.81 -0.11 -0.67
CA VAL A 63 -4.22 -0.71 -1.94
C VAL A 63 -4.84 -2.08 -1.69
N GLU A 64 -5.80 -2.46 -2.52
CA GLU A 64 -6.51 -3.73 -2.42
C GLU A 64 -6.28 -4.53 -3.71
N TYR A 65 -6.09 -5.83 -3.57
CA TYR A 65 -5.98 -6.78 -4.67
C TYR A 65 -6.30 -8.18 -4.16
N GLU A 66 -6.49 -9.12 -5.09
CA GLU A 66 -6.81 -10.49 -4.72
C GLU A 66 -6.11 -11.50 -5.62
N THR A 67 -5.93 -12.69 -5.08
CA THR A 67 -5.55 -13.87 -5.85
C THR A 67 -6.71 -14.86 -5.86
N ASP A 68 -6.53 -16.01 -6.52
CA ASP A 68 -7.49 -17.10 -6.47
C ASP A 68 -7.72 -17.61 -5.04
N ALA A 69 -6.72 -17.45 -4.16
CA ALA A 69 -6.74 -18.02 -2.81
C ALA A 69 -7.25 -17.05 -1.73
N ARG A 70 -6.95 -15.75 -1.83
CA ARG A 70 -7.16 -14.77 -0.75
C ARG A 70 -7.40 -13.36 -1.28
N HIS A 71 -8.05 -12.55 -0.45
CA HIS A 71 -8.13 -11.10 -0.62
C HIS A 71 -7.06 -10.43 0.25
N TYR A 72 -6.38 -9.40 -0.28
CA TYR A 72 -5.33 -8.67 0.41
C TYR A 72 -5.67 -7.19 0.54
N ALA A 73 -5.53 -6.67 1.75
CA ALA A 73 -5.34 -5.23 1.97
C ALA A 73 -3.85 -4.99 2.19
N HIS A 74 -3.23 -4.20 1.31
CA HIS A 74 -1.81 -3.93 1.34
C HIS A 74 -1.56 -2.50 1.80
N VAL A 75 -0.73 -2.34 2.83
CA VAL A 75 -0.29 -1.06 3.38
C VAL A 75 1.12 -0.74 2.89
N ASP A 76 1.27 0.31 2.07
CA ASP A 76 2.58 0.83 1.65
C ASP A 76 3.09 1.82 2.70
N CYS A 77 4.24 1.53 3.32
CA CYS A 77 4.76 2.32 4.43
C CYS A 77 5.98 3.19 4.04
N PRO A 78 6.16 4.35 4.67
CA PRO A 78 7.33 5.19 4.46
C PRO A 78 8.61 4.54 5.00
N GLY A 79 9.74 4.80 4.33
CA GLY A 79 11.06 4.26 4.71
C GLY A 79 12.07 5.30 5.24
N HIS A 80 11.72 6.58 5.18
CA HIS A 80 12.59 7.67 5.64
C HIS A 80 12.52 7.81 7.17
N ALA A 81 13.67 8.12 7.81
CA ALA A 81 13.80 8.18 9.27
C ALA A 81 12.80 9.14 9.94
N ASP A 82 12.56 10.30 9.31
CA ASP A 82 11.63 11.32 9.82
C ASP A 82 10.17 10.85 9.85
N TYR A 83 9.81 9.82 9.08
CA TYR A 83 8.45 9.33 8.92
C TYR A 83 8.23 7.92 9.50
N VAL A 84 9.17 7.42 10.30
CA VAL A 84 9.07 6.11 10.98
C VAL A 84 7.81 5.98 11.83
N LYS A 85 7.31 7.09 12.41
CA LYS A 85 6.06 7.09 13.18
C LYS A 85 4.87 6.61 12.35
N ASN A 86 4.79 7.03 11.09
CA ASN A 86 3.72 6.65 10.19
C ASN A 86 3.86 5.18 9.79
N MET A 87 5.11 4.71 9.57
CA MET A 87 5.39 3.29 9.35
C MET A 87 4.93 2.43 10.53
N ILE A 88 5.18 2.84 11.78
CA ILE A 88 4.73 2.10 12.98
C ILE A 88 3.21 1.93 12.98
N THR A 89 2.45 2.97 12.65
CA THR A 89 0.98 2.88 12.56
C THR A 89 0.52 1.98 11.42
N GLY A 90 1.22 1.96 10.29
CA GLY A 90 0.92 1.05 9.17
C GLY A 90 1.25 -0.41 9.51
N ALA A 91 2.43 -0.67 10.09
CA ALA A 91 2.88 -2.00 10.48
C ALA A 91 1.98 -2.64 11.55
N ALA A 92 1.37 -1.84 12.43
CA ALA A 92 0.41 -2.32 13.42
C ALA A 92 -0.87 -2.94 12.82
N GLN A 93 -1.13 -2.71 11.53
CA GLN A 93 -2.28 -3.27 10.82
C GLN A 93 -1.93 -4.55 10.05
N MET A 94 -0.66 -4.94 9.99
CA MET A 94 -0.20 -6.08 9.18
C MET A 94 -0.32 -7.38 9.98
N ASP A 95 -0.90 -8.41 9.36
CA ASP A 95 -1.00 -9.76 9.93
C ASP A 95 0.34 -10.53 9.79
N GLY A 96 1.16 -10.17 8.80
CA GLY A 96 2.48 -10.76 8.54
C GLY A 96 3.08 -10.37 7.20
#